data_AF-A0A2D7JSV9-F1
#
_entry.id   AF-A0A2D7JSV9-F1
#
_cell.length_a   1.000
_cell.length_b   1.000
_cell.length_c   1.000
_cell.angle_alpha   90.00
_cell.angle_beta   90.00
_cell.angle_gamma   90.00
#
_symmetry.space_group_name_H-M   'P 1'
#
loop_
_entity.id
_entity.type
_entity.pdbx_description
1 polymer ?
#
loop_
_entity_poly.entity_id
_entity_poly.type
_entity_poly.pdbx_seq_one_letter_code
_entity_poly.pdbx_strand_id
1 'polypeptide(L)'
;MVEPVTAGTGIVLTSGALYVGLRAWRRRNQRLRALALAEKYSTSTRLKRAGGGGMSLVVNMPQLAQVPTREQEAWKVRDQHRDRNHMELGLIQPEVPELELDANEEQERLSEVGRRDEWIQANESPLVEHAALVSEEHIGSGIVVAEESDEHEVDIDKRLEREGGESGVVQISLAWDDYNDLDLHVFTPSGERIYFNNKISDCEGILDVDMNVRPVSNTPVENVVWKESAPLGTYKVGVHFYKHHRRRRTKKKCKFRLRVITHGKTKEYIGRMKYGQAMQMVTSFTLSELSKEY
;
A
#
# COMPACT_ATOMS: atom_id res chain seq x y z
N MET A 1 -46.31 45.63 34.24
CA MET A 1 -46.67 44.29 33.72
C MET A 1 -45.60 43.93 32.69
N VAL A 2 -44.79 42.92 33.02
CA VAL A 2 -43.81 42.18 32.20
C VAL A 2 -42.57 42.94 31.67
N GLU A 3 -41.40 42.64 32.27
CA GLU A 3 -40.06 42.95 31.74
C GLU A 3 -39.61 41.91 30.70
N PRO A 4 -38.82 42.28 29.67
CA PRO A 4 -38.24 41.32 28.73
C PRO A 4 -36.92 40.75 29.27
N VAL A 5 -36.93 39.46 29.63
CA VAL A 5 -35.69 38.70 29.89
C VAL A 5 -35.00 38.43 28.55
N THR A 6 -33.91 39.15 28.31
CA THR A 6 -32.99 38.86 27.20
C THR A 6 -32.07 37.73 27.65
N ALA A 7 -32.43 36.48 27.33
CA ALA A 7 -31.58 35.33 27.56
C ALA A 7 -30.50 35.25 26.47
N GLY A 8 -29.34 35.84 26.74
CA GLY A 8 -28.14 35.62 25.94
C GLY A 8 -27.59 34.22 26.20
N THR A 9 -27.80 33.29 25.28
CA THR A 9 -27.16 31.98 25.29
C THR A 9 -25.69 32.11 24.89
N GLY A 10 -24.84 32.41 25.87
CA GLY A 10 -23.39 32.28 25.73
C GLY A 10 -22.99 30.81 25.74
N ILE A 11 -22.54 30.28 24.60
CA ILE A 11 -21.89 28.97 24.55
C ILE A 11 -20.52 29.09 25.23
N VAL A 12 -20.43 28.66 26.48
CA VAL A 12 -19.15 28.52 27.18
C VAL A 12 -18.47 27.25 26.67
N LEU A 13 -17.61 27.38 25.67
CA LEU A 13 -16.73 26.29 25.28
C LEU A 13 -15.70 26.07 26.39
N THR A 14 -15.79 24.91 27.05
CA THR A 14 -14.78 24.50 28.02
C THR A 14 -13.42 24.38 27.33
N SER A 15 -12.33 24.63 28.06
CA SER A 15 -10.96 24.56 27.54
C SER A 15 -10.64 23.24 26.82
N GLY A 16 -11.23 22.13 27.28
CA GLY A 16 -11.15 20.82 26.62
C GLY A 16 -11.83 20.78 25.25
N ALA A 17 -13.01 21.36 25.09
CA ALA A 17 -13.71 21.44 23.79
C ALA A 17 -12.94 22.33 22.80
N LEU A 18 -12.37 23.43 23.27
CA LEU A 18 -11.50 24.31 22.49
C LEU A 18 -10.23 23.59 22.04
N TYR A 19 -9.58 22.83 22.93
CA TYR A 19 -8.41 22.03 22.61
C TYR A 19 -8.69 20.92 21.58
N VAL A 20 -9.78 20.18 21.74
CA VAL A 20 -10.22 19.14 20.79
C VAL A 20 -10.55 19.77 19.43
N GLY A 21 -11.26 20.90 19.41
CA GLY A 21 -11.57 21.66 18.19
C GLY A 21 -10.32 22.15 17.46
N LEU A 22 -9.35 22.72 18.19
CA LEU A 22 -8.05 23.12 17.64
C LEU A 22 -7.28 21.93 17.07
N ARG A 23 -7.29 20.78 17.75
CA ARG A 23 -6.64 19.55 17.26
C ARG A 23 -7.28 19.03 15.98
N ALA A 24 -8.61 19.00 15.91
CA ALA A 24 -9.36 18.59 14.73
C ALA A 24 -9.10 19.53 13.54
N TRP A 25 -9.12 20.85 13.78
CA TRP A 25 -8.81 21.85 12.75
C TRP A 25 -7.39 21.72 12.22
N ARG A 26 -6.39 21.55 13.10
CA ARG A 26 -4.98 21.32 12.69
C ARG A 26 -4.85 20.06 11.83
N ARG A 27 -5.48 18.94 12.22
CA ARG A 27 -5.48 17.69 11.44
C ARG A 27 -6.10 17.90 10.06
N ARG A 28 -7.27 18.55 10.00
CA ARG A 28 -7.94 18.88 8.74
C ARG A 28 -7.04 19.72 7.83
N ASN A 29 -6.43 20.78 8.35
CA ASN A 29 -5.56 21.65 7.55
C ASN A 29 -4.29 20.95 7.08
N GLN A 30 -3.71 20.07 7.88
CA GLN A 30 -2.59 19.24 7.47
C GLN A 30 -2.97 18.31 6.32
N ARG A 31 -4.13 17.64 6.41
CA ARG A 31 -4.67 16.81 5.32
C ARG A 31 -4.88 17.63 4.04
N LEU A 32 -5.54 18.79 4.13
CA LEU A 32 -5.78 19.66 2.98
C LEU A 32 -4.47 20.14 2.32
N ARG A 33 -3.47 20.48 3.13
CA ARG A 33 -2.14 20.88 2.63
C ARG A 33 -1.44 19.73 1.91
N ALA A 34 -1.48 18.52 2.47
CA ALA A 34 -0.88 17.34 1.86
C ALA A 34 -1.54 17.05 0.50
N LEU A 35 -2.88 17.13 0.42
CA LEU A 35 -3.62 16.99 -0.83
C LEU A 35 -3.22 18.06 -1.86
N ALA A 36 -3.14 19.32 -1.48
CA ALA A 36 -2.74 20.41 -2.38
C ALA A 36 -1.29 20.28 -2.87
N LEU A 37 -0.37 19.79 -2.03
CA LEU A 37 1.00 19.50 -2.46
C LEU A 37 1.03 18.34 -3.44
N ALA A 38 0.26 17.29 -3.15
CA ALA A 38 0.20 16.14 -4.03
C ALA A 38 -0.38 16.50 -5.39
N GLU A 39 -1.41 17.34 -5.44
CA GLU A 39 -1.93 17.93 -6.67
C GLU A 39 -0.85 18.73 -7.42
N LYS A 40 -0.15 19.64 -6.73
CA LYS A 40 0.89 20.50 -7.32
C LYS A 40 2.06 19.72 -7.95
N TYR A 41 2.50 18.64 -7.31
CA TYR A 41 3.66 17.85 -7.75
C TYR A 41 3.26 16.55 -8.45
N SER A 42 1.97 16.34 -8.70
CA SER A 42 1.50 15.18 -9.43
C SER A 42 1.95 15.23 -10.89
N THR A 43 2.14 14.05 -11.48
CA THR A 43 2.42 13.91 -12.92
C THR A 43 1.21 13.29 -13.60
N SER A 44 0.71 13.94 -14.63
CA SER A 44 -0.45 13.47 -15.38
C SER A 44 -0.06 12.94 -16.75
N THR A 45 -0.51 11.74 -17.10
CA THR A 45 -0.29 11.13 -18.40
C THR A 45 -1.62 10.87 -19.08
N ARG A 46 -1.79 11.30 -20.33
CA ARG A 46 -2.97 11.00 -21.15
C ARG A 46 -2.80 9.66 -21.84
N LEU A 47 -3.76 8.76 -21.65
CA LEU A 47 -3.79 7.42 -22.23
C LEU A 47 -5.00 7.28 -23.15
N LYS A 48 -4.84 6.56 -24.26
CA LYS A 48 -5.96 6.18 -25.12
C LYS A 48 -6.59 4.91 -24.55
N ARG A 49 -7.90 4.88 -24.39
CA ARG A 49 -8.63 3.66 -23.99
C ARG A 49 -8.61 2.67 -25.16
N ALA A 50 -8.35 1.39 -24.89
CA ALA A 50 -8.54 0.33 -25.89
C ALA A 50 -10.04 0.21 -26.17
N GLY A 51 -10.46 0.28 -27.44
CA GLY A 51 -11.88 0.16 -27.83
C GLY A 51 -12.54 1.42 -28.43
N GLY A 52 -11.83 2.54 -28.55
CA GLY A 52 -12.26 3.68 -29.38
C GLY A 52 -13.36 4.56 -28.76
N GLY A 53 -12.96 5.65 -28.09
CA GLY A 53 -13.87 6.78 -27.82
C GLY A 53 -13.43 7.77 -26.75
N GLY A 54 -12.67 7.32 -25.75
CA GLY A 54 -12.25 8.15 -24.61
C GLY A 54 -10.73 8.19 -24.41
N MET A 55 -10.23 9.31 -23.89
CA MET A 55 -8.90 9.35 -23.27
C MET A 55 -9.08 9.18 -21.75
N SER A 56 -8.20 8.41 -21.15
CA SER A 56 -8.07 8.30 -19.69
C SER A 56 -6.88 9.14 -19.24
N LEU A 57 -7.01 9.85 -18.14
CA LEU A 57 -5.92 10.56 -17.49
C LEU A 57 -5.44 9.70 -16.31
N VAL A 58 -4.13 9.47 -16.25
CA VAL A 58 -3.50 8.85 -15.08
C VAL A 58 -2.69 9.92 -14.37
N VAL A 59 -3.14 10.27 -13.17
CA VAL A 59 -2.45 11.22 -12.29
C VAL A 59 -1.66 10.44 -11.26
N ASN A 60 -0.34 10.53 -11.27
CA ASN A 60 0.51 9.87 -10.30
C ASN A 60 0.91 10.85 -9.22
N MET A 61 0.78 10.42 -7.97
CA MET A 61 1.16 11.22 -6.80
C MET A 61 2.67 11.34 -6.69
N PRO A 62 3.18 12.43 -6.08
CA PRO A 62 4.61 12.65 -5.97
C PRO A 62 5.27 11.63 -5.04
N GLN A 63 6.52 11.31 -5.38
CA GLN A 63 7.45 10.63 -4.49
C GLN A 63 8.07 11.61 -3.49
N LEU A 64 8.55 11.11 -2.35
CA LEU A 64 9.17 11.92 -1.30
C LEU A 64 10.28 12.86 -1.82
N ALA A 65 11.08 12.42 -2.80
CA ALA A 65 12.15 13.23 -3.38
C ALA A 65 11.63 14.46 -4.17
N GLN A 66 10.37 14.44 -4.62
CA GLN A 66 9.77 15.49 -5.44
C GLN A 66 9.09 16.58 -4.62
N VAL A 67 8.88 16.37 -3.31
CA VAL A 67 8.25 17.35 -2.42
C VAL A 67 9.30 18.20 -1.68
N PRO A 68 8.95 19.44 -1.24
CA PRO A 68 9.89 20.31 -0.53
C PRO A 68 10.42 19.68 0.77
N THR A 69 11.63 20.04 1.19
CA THR A 69 12.33 19.48 2.37
C THR A 69 11.46 19.46 3.64
N ARG A 70 10.71 20.53 3.90
CA ARG A 70 9.80 20.61 5.05
C ARG A 70 8.72 19.51 5.02
N GLU A 71 8.21 19.16 3.84
CA GLU A 71 7.24 18.07 3.70
C GLU A 71 7.93 16.71 3.82
N GLN A 72 9.19 16.58 3.38
CA GLN A 72 9.97 15.37 3.59
C GLN A 72 10.18 15.07 5.08
N GLU A 73 10.49 16.10 5.87
CA GLU A 73 10.59 15.98 7.33
C GLU A 73 9.26 15.59 7.97
N ALA A 74 8.16 16.22 7.53
CA ALA A 74 6.82 15.86 8.01
C ALA A 74 6.45 14.41 7.69
N TRP A 75 6.80 13.94 6.49
CA TRP A 75 6.62 12.54 6.09
C TRP A 75 7.42 11.59 6.99
N LYS A 76 8.69 11.90 7.31
CA LYS A 76 9.50 11.07 8.24
C LYS A 76 8.86 10.94 9.62
N VAL A 77 8.23 12.01 10.13
CA VAL A 77 7.50 11.96 11.40
C VAL A 77 6.26 11.05 11.29
N ARG A 78 5.52 11.12 10.18
CA ARG A 78 4.39 10.21 9.92
C ARG A 78 4.85 8.77 9.77
N ASP A 79 5.99 8.54 9.13
CA ASP A 79 6.59 7.22 8.95
C ASP A 79 6.98 6.58 10.28
N GLN A 80 7.69 7.32 11.14
CA GLN A 80 7.98 6.89 12.51
C GLN A 80 6.70 6.64 13.33
N HIS A 81 5.64 7.40 13.07
CA HIS A 81 4.35 7.15 13.71
C HIS A 81 3.72 5.85 13.24
N ARG A 82 3.77 5.53 11.94
CA ARG A 82 3.32 4.25 11.40
C ARG A 82 4.11 3.09 12.02
N ASP A 83 5.43 3.20 12.10
CA ASP A 83 6.29 2.18 12.72
C ASP A 83 5.93 1.95 14.20
N ARG A 84 5.76 3.04 14.98
CA ARG A 84 5.32 2.92 16.39
C ARG A 84 3.94 2.28 16.49
N ASN A 85 3.00 2.70 15.67
CA ASN A 85 1.64 2.15 15.66
C ASN A 85 1.65 0.65 15.31
N HIS A 86 2.45 0.24 14.33
CA HIS A 86 2.62 -1.17 13.95
C HIS A 86 3.17 -2.00 15.12
N MET A 87 4.15 -1.46 15.84
CA MET A 87 4.73 -2.10 17.03
C MET A 87 3.75 -2.15 18.21
N GLU A 88 3.07 -1.05 18.52
CA GLU A 88 2.11 -0.95 19.64
C GLU A 88 0.91 -1.88 19.45
N LEU A 89 0.48 -2.08 18.20
CA LEU A 89 -0.57 -3.02 17.84
C LEU A 89 -0.11 -4.49 17.81
N GLY A 90 1.17 -4.78 18.10
CA GLY A 90 1.69 -6.15 18.14
C GLY A 90 1.70 -6.85 16.78
N LEU A 91 1.72 -6.10 15.67
CA LEU A 91 1.58 -6.63 14.32
C LEU A 91 2.88 -7.25 13.75
N ILE A 92 3.99 -7.12 14.47
CA ILE A 92 5.25 -7.76 14.11
C ILE A 92 5.13 -9.26 14.39
N GLN A 93 5.17 -10.07 13.32
CA GLN A 93 5.13 -11.53 13.45
C GLN A 93 6.22 -12.02 14.42
N PRO A 94 5.92 -12.96 15.34
CA PRO A 94 6.97 -13.56 16.15
C PRO A 94 7.89 -14.42 15.27
N GLU A 95 9.19 -14.40 15.55
CA GLU A 95 10.12 -15.36 14.95
C GLU A 95 9.80 -16.75 15.52
N VAL A 96 9.21 -17.62 14.70
CA VAL A 96 8.94 -19.01 15.09
C VAL A 96 10.28 -19.76 15.21
N PRO A 97 10.51 -20.54 16.29
CA PRO A 97 11.69 -21.40 16.40
C PRO A 97 11.82 -22.33 15.20
N GLU A 98 13.06 -22.61 14.81
CA GLU A 98 13.38 -23.60 13.79
C GLU A 98 12.87 -24.95 14.29
N LEU A 99 11.82 -25.49 13.64
CA LEU A 99 11.34 -26.83 13.94
C LEU A 99 12.31 -27.83 13.30
N GLU A 100 12.59 -28.92 14.02
CA GLU A 100 13.56 -29.92 13.59
C GLU A 100 13.17 -30.55 12.24
N LEU A 101 14.18 -30.90 11.45
CA LEU A 101 14.11 -31.37 10.05
C LEU A 101 13.38 -32.72 9.87
N ASP A 102 12.73 -33.25 10.90
CA ASP A 102 12.11 -34.58 10.92
C ASP A 102 10.58 -34.57 10.71
N ALA A 103 9.96 -33.38 10.68
CA ALA A 103 8.54 -33.23 10.40
C ALA A 103 8.23 -33.46 8.91
N ASN A 104 7.19 -34.24 8.62
CA ASN A 104 6.67 -34.41 7.26
C ASN A 104 6.31 -33.04 6.64
N GLU A 105 6.89 -32.70 5.47
CA GLU A 105 6.70 -31.42 4.76
C GLU A 105 5.24 -31.02 4.57
N GLU A 106 4.32 -31.99 4.41
CA GLU A 106 2.89 -31.73 4.27
C GLU A 106 2.23 -31.38 5.60
N GLN A 107 2.66 -32.00 6.69
CA GLN A 107 2.17 -31.68 8.03
C GLN A 107 2.71 -30.34 8.53
N GLU A 108 3.95 -30.00 8.15
CA GLU A 108 4.53 -28.68 8.33
C GLU A 108 3.72 -27.61 7.58
N ARG A 109 3.39 -27.86 6.30
CA ARG A 109 2.59 -26.98 5.46
C ARG A 109 1.24 -26.64 6.08
N LEU A 110 0.51 -27.65 6.58
CA LEU A 110 -0.78 -27.44 7.24
C LEU A 110 -0.63 -26.65 8.54
N SER A 111 0.46 -26.88 9.29
CA SER A 111 0.72 -26.18 10.55
C SER A 111 1.06 -24.70 10.35
N GLU A 112 1.83 -24.33 9.32
CA GLU A 112 2.18 -22.93 9.07
C GLU A 112 0.98 -22.11 8.59
N VAL A 113 0.16 -22.69 7.69
CA VAL A 113 -1.07 -22.04 7.22
C VAL A 113 -2.06 -21.87 8.38
N GLY A 114 -2.27 -22.91 9.19
CA GLY A 114 -3.14 -22.81 10.37
C GLY A 114 -2.70 -21.75 11.38
N ARG A 115 -1.40 -21.66 11.67
CA ARG A 115 -0.85 -20.60 12.54
C ARG A 115 -1.06 -19.19 11.98
N ARG A 116 -0.92 -19.03 10.66
CA ARG A 116 -1.18 -17.76 9.99
C ARG A 116 -2.65 -17.37 10.15
N ASP A 117 -3.57 -18.30 9.91
CA ASP A 117 -5.01 -18.08 10.02
C ASP A 117 -5.43 -17.72 11.46
N GLU A 118 -4.93 -18.46 12.46
CA GLU A 118 -5.16 -18.16 13.88
C GLU A 118 -4.65 -16.77 14.26
N TRP A 119 -3.44 -16.40 13.80
CA TRP A 119 -2.87 -15.10 14.07
C TRP A 119 -3.68 -13.97 13.43
N ILE A 120 -4.13 -14.15 12.19
CA ILE A 120 -4.97 -13.18 11.48
C ILE A 120 -6.28 -12.98 12.22
N GLN A 121 -6.95 -14.07 12.61
CA GLN A 121 -8.22 -14.00 13.33
C GLN A 121 -8.06 -13.27 14.66
N ALA A 122 -6.97 -13.51 15.39
CA ALA A 122 -6.68 -12.83 16.65
C ALA A 122 -6.31 -11.35 16.48
N ASN A 123 -5.76 -10.96 15.32
CA ASN A 123 -5.22 -9.62 15.07
C ASN A 123 -5.96 -8.84 13.96
N GLU A 124 -7.16 -9.27 13.57
CA GLU A 124 -7.91 -8.67 12.46
C GLU A 124 -8.17 -7.17 12.68
N SER A 125 -8.67 -6.80 13.86
CA SER A 125 -8.95 -5.40 14.19
C SER A 125 -7.68 -4.52 14.19
N PRO A 126 -6.57 -4.90 14.86
CA PRO A 126 -5.28 -4.23 14.72
C PRO A 126 -4.79 -4.09 13.27
N LEU A 127 -4.93 -5.15 12.45
CA LEU A 127 -4.53 -5.12 11.04
C LEU A 127 -5.32 -4.08 10.24
N VAL A 128 -6.64 -4.01 10.45
CA VAL A 128 -7.53 -3.04 9.79
C VAL A 128 -7.22 -1.62 10.26
N GLU A 129 -7.03 -1.41 11.56
CA GLU A 129 -6.68 -0.11 12.13
C GLU A 129 -5.37 0.43 11.54
N HIS A 130 -4.32 -0.40 11.53
CA HIS A 130 -3.03 -0.01 10.96
C HIS A 130 -3.13 0.27 9.46
N ALA A 131 -3.87 -0.55 8.71
CA ALA A 131 -4.07 -0.34 7.28
C ALA A 131 -4.80 0.97 6.98
N ALA A 132 -5.79 1.34 7.80
CA ALA A 132 -6.49 2.62 7.69
C ALA A 132 -5.53 3.80 7.91
N LEU A 133 -4.65 3.73 8.91
CA LEU A 133 -3.61 4.74 9.14
C LEU A 133 -2.66 4.88 7.95
N VAL A 134 -2.18 3.75 7.41
CA VAL A 134 -1.24 3.74 6.28
C VAL A 134 -1.89 4.27 5.01
N SER A 135 -3.16 3.95 4.76
CA SER A 135 -3.89 4.42 3.57
C SER A 135 -4.14 5.93 3.57
N GLU A 136 -3.98 6.64 4.68
CA GLU A 136 -4.01 8.11 4.70
C GLU A 136 -2.81 8.74 3.96
N GLU A 137 -1.72 8.00 3.78
CA GLU A 137 -0.54 8.48 3.07
C GLU A 137 -0.78 8.46 1.54
N HIS A 138 -0.44 9.58 0.90
CA HIS A 138 -0.56 9.73 -0.55
C HIS A 138 0.80 9.94 -1.21
N ILE A 139 1.79 10.39 -0.44
CA ILE A 139 3.16 10.59 -0.93
C ILE A 139 3.86 9.24 -0.90
N GLY A 140 4.44 8.85 -2.05
CA GLY A 140 5.25 7.63 -2.12
C GLY A 140 6.47 7.74 -1.22
N SER A 141 6.88 6.61 -0.63
CA SER A 141 7.90 6.49 0.43
C SER A 141 9.33 6.93 0.06
N GLY A 142 9.53 7.54 -1.12
CA GLY A 142 10.83 8.01 -1.58
C GLY A 142 11.64 6.93 -2.28
N ILE A 143 10.94 5.92 -2.77
CA ILE A 143 11.49 4.86 -3.60
C ILE A 143 11.87 5.46 -4.97
N VAL A 144 13.02 5.03 -5.49
CA VAL A 144 13.53 5.49 -6.79
C VAL A 144 12.66 4.92 -7.89
N VAL A 145 12.20 5.77 -8.79
CA VAL A 145 11.58 5.35 -10.05
C VAL A 145 12.71 4.76 -10.89
N ALA A 146 12.59 3.48 -11.27
CA ALA A 146 13.63 2.81 -12.03
C ALA A 146 13.91 3.56 -13.34
N GLU A 147 15.18 3.76 -13.68
CA GLU A 147 15.57 4.28 -14.99
C GLU A 147 15.67 3.13 -16.00
N GLU A 148 15.69 3.43 -17.31
CA GLU A 148 15.78 2.40 -18.37
C GLU A 148 17.01 1.48 -18.19
N SER A 149 18.09 1.97 -17.58
CA SER A 149 19.28 1.16 -17.27
C SER A 149 19.05 0.11 -16.17
N ASP A 150 18.05 0.30 -15.30
CA ASP A 150 17.74 -0.60 -14.19
C ASP A 150 16.85 -1.78 -14.61
N GLU A 151 16.22 -1.73 -15.80
CA GLU A 151 15.27 -2.76 -16.29
C GLU A 151 15.85 -4.18 -16.19
N HIS A 152 17.16 -4.34 -16.30
CA HIS A 152 17.81 -5.65 -16.46
C HIS A 152 18.07 -6.45 -15.15
N GLU A 153 17.81 -5.91 -13.94
CA GLU A 153 18.16 -6.63 -12.70
C GLU A 153 17.12 -7.71 -12.29
N VAL A 154 15.82 -7.48 -12.54
CA VAL A 154 14.71 -8.38 -12.10
C VAL A 154 13.70 -8.55 -13.24
N ASP A 155 13.58 -9.79 -13.73
CA ASP A 155 12.62 -10.17 -14.76
C ASP A 155 11.27 -10.54 -14.12
N ILE A 156 10.35 -9.57 -14.08
CA ILE A 156 9.00 -9.76 -13.52
C ILE A 156 8.15 -10.66 -14.44
N ASP A 157 8.27 -10.48 -15.76
CA ASP A 157 7.43 -11.20 -16.73
C ASP A 157 7.69 -12.71 -16.71
N LYS A 158 8.96 -13.13 -16.68
CA LYS A 158 9.30 -14.56 -16.54
C LYS A 158 8.78 -15.16 -15.23
N ARG A 159 8.75 -14.37 -14.15
CA ARG A 159 8.21 -14.85 -12.86
C ARG A 159 6.71 -14.99 -12.94
N LEU A 160 6.00 -14.02 -13.51
CA LEU A 160 4.55 -14.10 -13.67
C LEU A 160 4.16 -15.28 -14.56
N GLU A 161 4.83 -15.46 -15.69
CA GLU A 161 4.59 -16.61 -16.58
C GLU A 161 4.79 -17.94 -15.83
N ARG A 162 5.88 -18.05 -15.04
CA ARG A 162 6.18 -19.24 -14.24
C ARG A 162 5.10 -19.56 -13.20
N GLU A 163 4.56 -18.53 -12.56
CA GLU A 163 3.56 -18.69 -11.48
C GLU A 163 2.11 -18.60 -11.98
N GLY A 164 1.89 -18.40 -13.29
CA GLY A 164 0.55 -18.29 -13.89
C GLY A 164 -0.15 -16.95 -13.63
N GLY A 165 0.60 -15.87 -13.36
CA GLY A 165 0.05 -14.54 -13.17
C GLY A 165 -0.54 -13.95 -14.44
N GLU A 166 -1.71 -13.34 -14.32
CA GLU A 166 -2.44 -12.78 -15.44
C GLU A 166 -2.06 -11.33 -15.72
N SER A 167 -2.45 -10.85 -16.90
CA SER A 167 -2.24 -9.47 -17.35
C SER A 167 -3.57 -8.76 -17.56
N GLY A 168 -3.57 -7.42 -17.44
CA GLY A 168 -4.81 -6.64 -17.52
C GLY A 168 -4.62 -5.16 -17.78
N VAL A 169 -5.74 -4.42 -17.83
CA VAL A 169 -5.77 -2.97 -18.03
C VAL A 169 -5.14 -2.19 -16.87
N VAL A 170 -5.20 -2.74 -15.67
CA VAL A 170 -4.38 -2.32 -14.52
C VAL A 170 -3.74 -3.56 -13.93
N GLN A 171 -2.42 -3.54 -13.80
CA GLN A 171 -1.66 -4.65 -13.24
C GLN A 171 -0.56 -4.12 -12.35
N ILE A 172 -0.44 -4.68 -11.16
CA ILE A 172 0.52 -4.26 -10.14
C ILE A 172 1.28 -5.51 -9.70
N SER A 173 2.58 -5.55 -9.97
CA SER A 173 3.40 -6.73 -9.70
C SER A 173 4.55 -6.37 -8.77
N LEU A 174 4.78 -7.18 -7.75
CA LEU A 174 5.86 -7.03 -6.78
C LEU A 174 6.84 -8.19 -6.96
N ALA A 175 8.14 -7.94 -7.06
CA ALA A 175 9.16 -8.98 -7.17
C ALA A 175 10.36 -8.69 -6.27
N TRP A 176 10.98 -9.74 -5.72
CA TRP A 176 12.17 -9.62 -4.86
C TRP A 176 13.07 -10.85 -4.96
N ASP A 177 14.30 -10.75 -4.44
CA ASP A 177 15.32 -11.80 -4.52
C ASP A 177 15.71 -12.32 -3.13
N ASP A 178 14.72 -12.84 -2.40
CA ASP A 178 14.87 -13.43 -1.08
C ASP A 178 13.74 -14.45 -0.84
N TYR A 179 13.93 -15.36 0.12
CA TYR A 179 12.86 -16.29 0.53
C TYR A 179 11.88 -15.67 1.52
N ASN A 180 12.14 -14.45 1.99
CA ASN A 180 11.21 -13.68 2.83
C ASN A 180 9.82 -13.54 2.21
N ASP A 181 8.83 -13.33 3.07
CA ASP A 181 7.44 -13.03 2.72
C ASP A 181 7.27 -11.52 2.63
N LEU A 182 7.13 -11.00 1.40
CA LEU A 182 6.76 -9.61 1.15
C LEU A 182 5.36 -9.59 0.56
N ASP A 183 4.44 -8.89 1.21
CA ASP A 183 3.06 -8.76 0.76
C ASP A 183 2.87 -7.48 -0.06
N LEU A 184 2.09 -7.59 -1.13
CA LEU A 184 1.51 -6.51 -1.89
C LEU A 184 0.14 -6.15 -1.31
N HIS A 185 -0.05 -4.85 -1.04
CA HIS A 185 -1.33 -4.30 -0.63
C HIS A 185 -1.80 -3.26 -1.65
N VAL A 186 -3.02 -3.41 -2.15
CA VAL A 186 -3.63 -2.44 -3.05
C VAL A 186 -4.93 -1.92 -2.44
N PHE A 187 -4.96 -0.64 -2.11
CA PHE A 187 -6.20 0.03 -1.74
C PHE A 187 -6.87 0.53 -3.01
N THR A 188 -8.08 0.06 -3.25
CA THR A 188 -8.85 0.31 -4.46
C THR A 188 -9.64 1.62 -4.35
N PRO A 189 -10.17 2.15 -5.47
CA PRO A 189 -11.07 3.30 -5.43
C PRO A 189 -12.35 3.08 -4.61
N SER A 190 -12.82 1.84 -4.45
CA SER A 190 -13.98 1.51 -3.60
C SER A 190 -13.67 1.66 -2.10
N GLY A 191 -12.40 1.77 -1.72
CA GLY A 191 -11.93 1.81 -0.33
C GLY A 191 -11.57 0.43 0.22
N GLU A 192 -11.78 -0.64 -0.56
CA GLU A 192 -11.35 -1.98 -0.20
C GLU A 192 -9.83 -2.11 -0.27
N ARG A 193 -9.29 -3.06 0.49
CA ARG A 193 -7.88 -3.45 0.43
C ARG A 193 -7.79 -4.84 -0.16
N ILE A 194 -7.10 -4.97 -1.29
CA ILE A 194 -6.66 -6.25 -1.83
C ILE A 194 -5.32 -6.60 -1.17
N TYR A 195 -5.26 -7.79 -0.58
CA TYR A 195 -4.07 -8.36 0.07
C TYR A 195 -4.32 -9.85 0.32
N PHE A 196 -3.35 -10.55 0.90
CA PHE A 196 -3.43 -12.01 1.08
C PHE A 196 -4.73 -12.53 1.75
N ASN A 197 -5.35 -11.76 2.67
CA ASN A 197 -6.58 -12.15 3.39
C ASN A 197 -7.85 -11.48 2.80
N ASN A 198 -7.73 -10.77 1.68
CA ASN A 198 -8.83 -10.32 0.85
C ASN A 198 -8.36 -10.25 -0.60
N LYS A 199 -8.32 -11.40 -1.27
CA LYS A 199 -7.68 -11.53 -2.58
C LYS A 199 -8.52 -11.00 -3.74
N ILE A 200 -9.84 -10.91 -3.58
CA ILE A 200 -10.76 -10.46 -4.61
C ILE A 200 -11.55 -9.29 -4.02
N SER A 201 -11.48 -8.13 -4.66
CA SER A 201 -12.32 -6.98 -4.31
C SER A 201 -13.66 -7.03 -5.03
N ASP A 202 -14.68 -6.35 -4.50
CA ASP A 202 -15.97 -6.15 -5.17
C ASP A 202 -15.84 -5.38 -6.49
N CYS A 203 -14.75 -4.60 -6.64
CA CYS A 203 -14.42 -3.91 -7.87
C CYS A 203 -13.54 -4.71 -8.85
N GLU A 204 -13.63 -6.04 -8.80
CA GLU A 204 -13.03 -7.02 -9.75
C GLU A 204 -11.50 -7.09 -9.78
N GLY A 205 -10.81 -6.40 -8.87
CA GLY A 205 -9.37 -6.58 -8.69
C GLY A 205 -9.06 -7.90 -7.99
N ILE A 206 -8.04 -8.62 -8.49
CA ILE A 206 -7.68 -9.95 -8.01
C ILE A 206 -6.18 -10.01 -7.70
N LEU A 207 -5.80 -10.43 -6.49
CA LEU A 207 -4.46 -10.93 -6.15
C LEU A 207 -4.38 -12.38 -6.63
N ASP A 208 -3.88 -12.57 -7.85
CA ASP A 208 -3.85 -13.88 -8.53
C ASP A 208 -2.57 -14.67 -8.24
N VAL A 209 -1.46 -13.97 -7.94
CA VAL A 209 -0.21 -14.56 -7.47
C VAL A 209 0.17 -13.97 -6.12
N ASP A 210 0.37 -14.86 -5.14
CA ASP A 210 0.80 -14.59 -3.77
C ASP A 210 1.86 -15.64 -3.43
N MET A 211 3.11 -15.20 -3.30
CA MET A 211 4.26 -16.09 -3.15
C MET A 211 4.93 -15.89 -1.80
N ASN A 212 5.59 -16.95 -1.37
CA ASN A 212 6.42 -16.96 -0.17
C ASN A 212 5.69 -16.83 1.18
N VAL A 213 4.37 -17.09 1.24
CA VAL A 213 3.66 -17.51 2.48
C VAL A 213 4.50 -18.54 3.27
N ARG A 214 5.16 -19.43 2.52
CA ARG A 214 6.24 -20.31 2.97
C ARG A 214 7.47 -20.04 2.11
N PRO A 215 8.71 -20.22 2.60
CA PRO A 215 9.92 -19.79 1.89
C PRO A 215 10.26 -20.71 0.70
N VAL A 216 9.45 -20.77 -0.35
CA VAL A 216 9.55 -21.74 -1.45
C VAL A 216 10.48 -21.27 -2.58
N SER A 217 10.47 -19.97 -2.90
CA SER A 217 11.22 -19.39 -4.03
C SER A 217 12.15 -18.28 -3.57
N ASN A 218 13.34 -18.21 -4.16
CA ASN A 218 14.25 -17.06 -4.01
C ASN A 218 14.09 -16.01 -5.11
N THR A 219 13.18 -16.25 -6.07
CA THR A 219 12.77 -15.27 -7.08
C THR A 219 11.25 -15.11 -7.10
N PRO A 220 10.62 -14.80 -5.95
CA PRO A 220 9.18 -14.66 -5.83
C PRO A 220 8.62 -13.47 -6.61
N VAL A 221 7.30 -13.52 -6.81
CA VAL A 221 6.49 -12.46 -7.38
C VAL A 221 5.10 -12.47 -6.74
N GLU A 222 4.48 -11.31 -6.57
CA GLU A 222 3.04 -11.17 -6.35
C GLU A 222 2.41 -10.31 -7.43
N ASN A 223 1.11 -10.48 -7.68
CA ASN A 223 0.43 -9.78 -8.75
C ASN A 223 -1.04 -9.48 -8.40
N VAL A 224 -1.42 -8.22 -8.54
CA VAL A 224 -2.81 -7.77 -8.50
C VAL A 224 -3.22 -7.27 -9.88
N VAL A 225 -4.34 -7.75 -10.40
CA VAL A 225 -4.78 -7.47 -11.76
C VAL A 225 -6.27 -7.11 -11.84
N TRP A 226 -6.56 -6.14 -12.70
CA TRP A 226 -7.88 -5.89 -13.29
C TRP A 226 -7.79 -6.23 -14.77
N LYS A 227 -8.42 -7.33 -15.19
CA LYS A 227 -8.23 -7.90 -16.54
C LYS A 227 -8.79 -6.98 -17.62
N GLU A 228 -10.10 -6.71 -17.57
CA GLU A 228 -10.83 -6.03 -18.64
C GLU A 228 -11.14 -4.57 -18.31
N SER A 229 -11.61 -4.31 -17.09
CA SER A 229 -12.02 -2.99 -16.63
C SER A 229 -11.47 -2.71 -15.24
N ALA A 230 -11.02 -1.49 -15.02
CA ALA A 230 -10.55 -1.01 -13.72
C ALA A 230 -11.35 0.24 -13.33
N PRO A 231 -11.88 0.33 -12.10
CA PRO A 231 -12.66 1.48 -11.66
C PRO A 231 -11.88 2.79 -11.75
N LEU A 232 -12.59 3.87 -12.06
CA LEU A 232 -12.02 5.21 -11.93
C LEU A 232 -11.82 5.56 -10.46
N GLY A 233 -10.84 6.42 -10.20
CA GLY A 233 -10.51 6.88 -8.86
C GLY A 233 -9.08 6.52 -8.45
N THR A 234 -8.81 6.62 -7.15
CA THR A 234 -7.45 6.56 -6.63
C THR A 234 -7.10 5.16 -6.13
N TYR A 235 -5.98 4.67 -6.63
CA TYR A 235 -5.32 3.45 -6.19
C TYR A 235 -4.12 3.82 -5.31
N LYS A 236 -3.89 3.05 -4.25
CA LYS A 236 -2.70 3.20 -3.39
C LYS A 236 -2.03 1.85 -3.25
N VAL A 237 -0.74 1.81 -3.51
CA VAL A 237 0.04 0.57 -3.55
C VAL A 237 1.07 0.58 -2.44
N GLY A 238 0.87 -0.33 -1.49
CA GLY A 238 1.74 -0.57 -0.36
C GLY A 238 2.51 -1.88 -0.48
N VAL A 239 3.70 -1.93 0.10
CA VAL A 239 4.48 -3.16 0.27
C VAL A 239 4.75 -3.34 1.75
N HIS A 240 4.66 -4.58 2.23
CA HIS A 240 4.86 -4.93 3.62
C HIS A 240 5.81 -6.13 3.75
N PHE A 241 6.78 -6.05 4.67
CA PHE A 241 7.65 -7.18 4.98
C PHE A 241 7.02 -8.01 6.10
N TYR A 242 6.07 -8.86 5.72
CA TYR A 242 5.20 -9.62 6.63
C TYR A 242 5.97 -10.61 7.50
N LYS A 243 6.78 -11.49 6.89
CA LYS A 243 7.49 -12.54 7.63
C LYS A 243 8.94 -12.69 7.17
N HIS A 244 9.84 -12.61 8.13
CA HIS A 244 11.23 -13.00 7.93
C HIS A 244 11.39 -14.50 8.13
N HIS A 245 11.57 -15.24 7.04
CA HIS A 245 11.74 -16.68 7.10
C HIS A 245 13.16 -17.04 7.56
N ARG A 246 13.28 -18.00 8.48
CA ARG A 246 14.57 -18.53 8.95
C ARG A 246 15.11 -19.57 7.96
N ARG A 247 15.57 -19.11 6.78
CA ARG A 247 16.21 -19.95 5.76
C ARG A 247 17.62 -19.44 5.47
N ARG A 248 18.53 -20.33 5.08
CA ARG A 248 19.92 -19.93 4.79
C ARG A 248 19.94 -18.82 3.73
N ARG A 249 20.66 -17.72 4.03
CA ARG A 249 20.84 -16.52 3.17
C ARG A 249 19.63 -15.57 3.09
N THR A 250 18.58 -15.76 3.89
CA THR A 250 17.53 -14.74 4.05
C THR A 250 18.04 -13.55 4.86
N LYS A 251 17.59 -12.35 4.51
CA LYS A 251 18.07 -11.10 5.11
C LYS A 251 16.92 -10.38 5.81
N LYS A 252 17.18 -9.76 6.96
CA LYS A 252 16.24 -8.81 7.61
C LYS A 252 16.04 -7.49 6.84
N LYS A 253 16.66 -7.34 5.68
CA LYS A 253 16.48 -6.22 4.75
C LYS A 253 16.33 -6.77 3.34
N CYS A 254 15.15 -6.61 2.75
CA CYS A 254 14.82 -7.12 1.42
C CYS A 254 14.72 -5.96 0.43
N LYS A 255 15.41 -6.08 -0.73
CA LYS A 255 15.18 -5.17 -1.86
C LYS A 255 14.01 -5.73 -2.67
N PHE A 256 13.20 -4.86 -3.24
CA PHE A 256 12.09 -5.26 -4.09
C PHE A 256 11.94 -4.31 -5.27
N ARG A 257 11.28 -4.81 -6.31
CA ARG A 257 10.85 -4.06 -7.48
C ARG A 257 9.32 -4.13 -7.56
N LEU A 258 8.69 -2.99 -7.73
CA LEU A 258 7.25 -2.88 -7.93
C LEU A 258 7.00 -2.30 -9.32
N ARG A 259 6.19 -2.98 -10.12
CA ARG A 259 5.76 -2.55 -11.43
C ARG A 259 4.27 -2.22 -11.40
N VAL A 260 3.91 -1.08 -11.96
CA VAL A 260 2.52 -0.64 -12.15
C VAL A 260 2.30 -0.43 -13.64
N ILE A 261 1.40 -1.23 -14.22
CA ILE A 261 0.92 -1.09 -15.58
C ILE A 261 -0.47 -0.47 -15.53
N THR A 262 -0.67 0.64 -16.25
CA THR A 262 -1.98 1.27 -16.45
C THR A 262 -2.19 1.49 -17.94
N HIS A 263 -3.19 0.82 -18.53
CA HIS A 263 -3.56 0.92 -19.95
C HIS A 263 -2.33 0.89 -20.90
N GLY A 264 -1.44 -0.09 -20.68
CA GLY A 264 -0.23 -0.29 -21.49
C GLY A 264 0.94 0.67 -21.21
N LYS A 265 0.85 1.53 -20.20
CA LYS A 265 2.00 2.29 -19.68
C LYS A 265 2.52 1.68 -18.41
N THR A 266 3.83 1.46 -18.38
CA THR A 266 4.55 0.87 -17.26
C THR A 266 5.27 1.94 -16.46
N LYS A 267 5.24 1.81 -15.14
CA LYS A 267 6.11 2.52 -14.20
C LYS A 267 6.68 1.52 -13.21
N GLU A 268 7.98 1.61 -12.95
CA GLU A 268 8.68 0.74 -12.01
C GLU A 268 9.31 1.52 -10.86
N TYR A 269 9.37 0.88 -9.69
CA TYR A 269 9.83 1.45 -8.44
C TYR A 269 10.78 0.44 -7.75
N ILE A 270 11.96 0.88 -7.32
CA ILE A 270 12.97 0.02 -6.67
C ILE A 270 13.13 0.40 -5.21
N GLY A 271 12.55 -0.40 -4.33
CA GLY A 271 12.49 -0.14 -2.90
C GLY A 271 13.31 -1.10 -2.05
N ARG A 272 13.36 -0.80 -0.76
CA ARG A 272 13.93 -1.69 0.25
C ARG A 272 13.11 -1.63 1.53
N MET A 273 12.79 -2.79 2.09
CA MET A 273 12.13 -2.90 3.39
C MET A 273 13.02 -3.55 4.43
N LYS A 274 12.82 -3.17 5.69
CA LYS A 274 13.39 -3.85 6.85
C LYS A 274 12.29 -4.63 7.56
N TYR A 275 12.60 -5.83 8.02
CA TYR A 275 11.67 -6.62 8.82
C TYR A 275 11.27 -5.87 10.11
N GLY A 276 9.98 -5.91 10.44
CA GLY A 276 9.37 -5.19 11.57
C GLY A 276 9.02 -3.72 11.29
N GLN A 277 9.40 -3.18 10.14
CA GLN A 277 8.95 -1.86 9.67
C GLN A 277 7.47 -1.95 9.26
N ALA A 278 6.71 -0.89 9.52
CA ALA A 278 5.33 -0.78 9.06
C ALA A 278 5.25 -0.84 7.52
N MET A 279 4.08 -1.22 7.01
CA MET A 279 3.77 -1.16 5.58
C MET A 279 4.12 0.21 5.00
N GLN A 280 4.85 0.19 3.88
CA GLN A 280 5.29 1.40 3.20
C GLN A 280 4.39 1.67 2.00
N MET A 281 3.85 2.89 1.91
CA MET A 281 3.14 3.34 0.72
C MET A 281 4.16 3.64 -0.38
N VAL A 282 4.22 2.81 -1.42
CA VAL A 282 5.21 2.95 -2.50
C VAL A 282 4.78 4.01 -3.49
N THR A 283 3.53 3.93 -3.93
CA THR A 283 2.99 4.88 -4.91
C THR A 283 1.47 4.96 -4.83
N SER A 284 0.92 6.02 -5.40
CA SER A 284 -0.52 6.18 -5.61
C SER A 284 -0.75 6.81 -6.98
N PHE A 285 -1.82 6.38 -7.64
CA PHE A 285 -2.24 6.93 -8.92
C PHE A 285 -3.78 7.00 -9.00
N THR A 286 -4.27 7.98 -9.74
CA THR A 286 -5.70 8.19 -9.98
C THR A 286 -6.00 7.98 -11.45
N LEU A 287 -6.98 7.12 -11.74
CA LEU A 287 -7.57 6.97 -13.07
C LEU A 287 -8.77 7.90 -13.18
N SER A 288 -8.81 8.78 -14.17
CA SER A 288 -9.98 9.62 -14.46
C SER A 288 -10.27 9.66 -15.95
N GLU A 289 -11.51 9.99 -16.32
CA GLU A 289 -11.86 10.29 -17.70
C GLU A 289 -11.41 11.71 -18.05
N LEU A 290 -10.88 11.91 -19.26
CA LEU A 290 -10.75 13.24 -19.83
C LEU A 290 -12.13 13.66 -20.35
N SER A 291 -12.84 14.51 -19.60
CA SER A 291 -13.99 15.21 -20.17
C SER A 291 -13.51 16.08 -21.31
N LYS A 292 -14.08 15.93 -22.50
CA LYS A 292 -13.97 16.96 -23.53
C LYS A 292 -14.68 18.20 -22.97
N GLU A 293 -13.91 19.19 -22.53
CA GLU A 293 -14.46 20.54 -22.49
C GLU A 293 -14.81 20.90 -23.95
N TYR A 294 -16.11 21.11 -24.18
CA TYR A 294 -16.66 21.50 -25.48
C TYR A 294 -16.42 22.99 -25.73
#